data_AF-A0A947F055-F1
#
_entry.id   AF-A0A947F055-F1
#
_cell.length_a   1.000
_cell.length_b   1.000
_cell.length_c   1.000
_cell.angle_alpha   90.00
_cell.angle_beta   90.00
_cell.angle_gamma   90.00
#
_symmetry.space_group_name_H-M   'P 1'
#
loop_
_entity.id
_entity.type
_entity.pdbx_description
1 polymer ?
#
loop_
_entity_poly.entity_id
_entity_poly.type
_entity_poly.pdbx_seq_one_letter_code
_entity_poly.pdbx_strand_id
1 'polypeptide(L)'
;MRKSSQLALTIILMGLLGCTKQPAMKIYSLDTPKMSAVHGNMYTNKSIKVTYPQSLKDKVSQKMNFSYSSIDSGTYQNSEWSNNMRKLLQGTFIEILDESKLFKVVLSDTSTVKEDYRLESTIFAFEHSVR
;
A
#
# COMPACT_ATOMS: atom_id res chain seq x y z
N MET A 1 -18.77 -56.27 -11.49
CA MET A 1 -18.64 -55.01 -12.26
C MET A 1 -18.72 -53.73 -11.42
N ARG A 2 -19.42 -53.70 -10.27
CA ARG A 2 -19.60 -52.47 -9.44
C ARG A 2 -18.33 -51.92 -8.76
N LYS A 3 -17.37 -52.78 -8.40
CA LYS A 3 -16.13 -52.40 -7.67
C LYS A 3 -15.05 -51.75 -8.57
N SER A 4 -14.98 -52.15 -9.84
CA SER A 4 -14.01 -51.62 -10.82
C SER A 4 -14.33 -50.16 -11.20
N SER A 5 -15.63 -49.83 -11.31
CA SER A 5 -16.10 -48.47 -11.60
C SER A 5 -15.79 -47.46 -10.48
N GLN A 6 -15.81 -47.90 -9.22
CA GLN A 6 -15.48 -47.01 -8.09
C GLN A 6 -13.98 -46.74 -7.99
N LEU A 7 -13.15 -47.74 -8.27
CA LEU A 7 -11.68 -47.59 -8.26
C LEU A 7 -11.21 -46.61 -9.35
N ALA A 8 -11.79 -46.69 -10.55
CA ALA A 8 -11.51 -45.77 -11.64
C ALA A 8 -11.90 -44.32 -11.28
N LEU A 9 -13.05 -44.12 -10.63
CA LEU A 9 -13.50 -42.80 -10.19
C LEU A 9 -12.56 -42.21 -9.13
N THR A 10 -12.09 -43.01 -8.17
CA THR A 10 -11.15 -42.56 -7.13
C THR A 10 -9.79 -42.17 -7.70
N ILE A 11 -9.28 -42.93 -8.69
CA ILE A 11 -8.01 -42.60 -9.38
C ILE A 11 -8.15 -41.31 -10.19
N ILE A 12 -9.28 -41.09 -10.86
CA ILE A 12 -9.56 -39.85 -11.59
C ILE A 12 -9.66 -38.66 -10.61
N LEU A 13 -10.33 -38.84 -9.47
CA LEU A 13 -10.44 -37.79 -8.45
C LEU A 13 -9.07 -37.43 -7.86
N MET A 14 -8.20 -38.42 -7.61
CA MET A 14 -6.84 -38.19 -7.13
C MET A 14 -5.93 -37.56 -8.20
N GLY A 15 -6.14 -37.87 -9.49
CA GLY A 15 -5.42 -37.23 -10.60
C GLY A 15 -5.81 -35.76 -10.82
N LEU A 16 -7.02 -35.36 -10.43
CA LEU A 16 -7.51 -33.98 -10.48
C LEU A 16 -7.01 -33.13 -9.29
N LEU A 17 -6.50 -33.75 -8.22
CA LEU A 17 -5.81 -33.05 -7.12
C LEU A 17 -4.36 -32.69 -7.48
N GLY A 18 -4.08 -32.49 -8.77
CA GLY A 18 -2.79 -32.04 -9.27
C GLY A 18 -2.30 -30.84 -8.47
N CYS A 19 -1.05 -30.94 -8.00
CA CYS A 19 -0.41 -29.97 -7.12
C CYS A 19 -0.24 -28.63 -7.86
N THR A 20 -1.20 -27.72 -7.75
CA THR A 20 -1.05 -26.37 -8.30
C THR A 20 -0.07 -25.60 -7.42
N LYS A 21 1.14 -25.33 -7.92
CA LYS A 21 2.04 -24.37 -7.28
C LYS A 21 1.41 -22.99 -7.40
N GLN A 22 0.79 -22.51 -6.32
CA GLN A 22 0.30 -21.14 -6.28
C GLN A 22 1.51 -20.20 -6.53
N PRO A 23 1.41 -19.27 -7.49
CA PRO A 23 2.49 -18.33 -7.75
C PRO A 23 2.82 -17.54 -6.48
N ALA A 24 4.11 -17.30 -6.25
CA ALA A 24 4.56 -16.55 -5.09
C ALA A 24 3.96 -15.14 -5.09
N MET A 25 3.58 -14.68 -3.90
CA MET A 25 3.04 -13.35 -3.70
C MET A 25 4.13 -12.30 -3.95
N LYS A 26 3.86 -11.34 -4.84
CA LYS A 26 4.75 -10.19 -5.08
C LYS A 26 4.42 -9.08 -4.10
N ILE A 27 5.42 -8.61 -3.37
CA ILE A 27 5.30 -7.52 -2.41
C ILE A 27 5.94 -6.28 -3.01
N TYR A 28 5.22 -5.16 -3.00
CA TYR A 28 5.71 -3.87 -3.51
C TYR A 28 5.70 -2.81 -2.43
N SER A 29 6.57 -1.81 -2.56
CA SER A 29 6.58 -0.61 -1.75
C SER A 29 6.46 0.61 -2.65
N LEU A 30 6.24 1.79 -2.05
CA LEU A 30 6.42 3.06 -2.74
C LEU A 30 7.92 3.37 -2.81
N ASP A 31 8.36 3.84 -3.97
CA ASP A 31 9.69 4.37 -4.16
C ASP A 31 9.69 5.86 -3.80
N THR A 32 10.74 6.31 -3.12
CA THR A 32 10.92 7.69 -2.69
C THR A 32 11.94 8.36 -3.61
N PRO A 33 11.54 9.39 -4.37
CA PRO A 33 12.49 10.08 -5.23
C PRO A 33 13.53 10.79 -4.37
N LYS A 34 14.78 10.77 -4.81
CA LYS A 34 15.84 11.55 -4.16
C LYS A 34 15.53 13.04 -4.24
N MET A 35 15.49 13.70 -3.09
CA MET A 35 15.24 15.14 -3.03
C MET A 35 16.53 15.93 -2.86
N SER A 36 16.61 17.09 -3.50
CA SER A 36 17.67 18.07 -3.23
C SER A 36 17.27 18.95 -2.04
N ALA A 37 18.24 19.27 -1.18
CA ALA A 37 18.01 20.13 -0.03
C ALA A 37 17.58 21.55 -0.48
N VAL A 38 16.55 22.09 0.18
CA VAL A 38 16.05 23.44 -0.06
C VAL A 38 16.71 24.41 0.90
N HIS A 39 17.48 25.36 0.37
CA HIS A 39 18.18 26.37 1.16
C HIS A 39 17.41 27.71 1.21
N GLY A 40 17.63 28.50 2.27
CA GLY A 40 17.10 29.87 2.37
C GLY A 40 15.59 29.99 2.56
N ASN A 41 14.93 28.98 3.12
CA ASN A 41 13.48 28.97 3.30
C ASN A 41 13.05 29.45 4.71
N MET A 42 11.79 29.90 4.84
CA MET A 42 11.25 30.43 6.11
C MET A 42 10.88 29.37 7.15
N TYR A 43 10.93 28.10 6.78
CA TYR A 43 10.54 26.95 7.60
C TYR A 43 11.74 26.23 8.25
N THR A 44 12.97 26.67 7.98
CA THR A 44 14.22 26.08 8.47
C THR A 44 14.32 25.92 9.98
N ASN A 45 13.57 26.69 10.76
CA ASN A 45 13.50 26.61 12.23
C ASN A 45 12.16 26.06 12.75
N LYS A 46 11.31 25.55 11.86
CA LYS A 46 9.96 25.07 12.14
C LYS A 46 9.90 23.55 12.09
N SER A 47 8.97 23.00 12.85
CA SER A 47 8.63 21.59 12.85
C SER A 47 7.36 21.32 12.05
N ILE A 48 7.28 20.15 11.41
CA ILE A 48 6.07 19.68 10.77
C ILE A 48 5.73 18.27 11.25
N LYS A 49 4.46 18.02 11.59
CA LYS A 49 3.92 16.69 11.89
C LYS A 49 3.13 16.16 10.71
N VAL A 50 3.49 14.96 10.25
CA VAL A 50 2.80 14.27 9.15
C VAL A 50 1.80 13.28 9.73
N THR A 51 0.50 13.55 9.57
CA THR A 51 -0.54 12.66 10.07
C THR A 51 -0.77 11.47 9.13
N TYR A 52 -1.40 10.40 9.63
CA TYR A 52 -1.85 9.34 8.73
C TYR A 52 -2.90 9.90 7.76
N PRO A 53 -2.77 9.63 6.45
CA PRO A 53 -3.79 10.02 5.49
C PRO A 53 -5.15 9.41 5.87
N GLN A 54 -6.17 10.26 5.87
CA GLN A 54 -7.55 9.81 6.03
C GLN A 54 -8.02 9.15 4.73
N SER A 55 -8.97 8.22 4.83
CA SER A 55 -9.59 7.60 3.64
C SER A 55 -11.10 7.72 3.75
N LEU A 56 -11.73 8.15 2.65
CA LEU A 56 -13.19 8.19 2.56
C LEU A 56 -13.81 6.84 2.16
N LYS A 57 -12.99 5.86 1.78
CA LYS A 57 -13.42 4.54 1.30
C LYS A 57 -12.64 3.43 2.00
N ASP A 58 -13.27 2.26 2.15
CA ASP A 58 -12.66 1.07 2.77
C ASP A 58 -11.53 0.43 1.93
N LYS A 59 -11.22 1.00 0.77
CA LYS A 59 -10.22 0.46 -0.18
C LYS A 59 -8.76 0.69 0.24
N VAL A 60 -8.47 1.39 1.34
CA VAL A 60 -7.09 1.68 1.75
C VAL A 60 -6.56 0.58 2.68
N SER A 61 -6.09 -0.50 2.05
CA SER A 61 -5.57 -1.70 2.72
C SER A 61 -4.15 -2.04 2.25
N GLN A 62 -3.64 -3.20 2.65
CA GLN A 62 -2.41 -3.78 2.09
C GLN A 62 -2.66 -4.40 0.70
N LYS A 63 -3.90 -4.74 0.35
CA LYS A 63 -4.23 -5.27 -0.96
C LYS A 63 -4.13 -4.19 -2.03
N MET A 64 -3.64 -4.58 -3.20
CA MET A 64 -3.59 -3.70 -4.37
C MET A 64 -4.92 -3.76 -5.10
N ASN A 65 -5.59 -2.61 -5.21
CA ASN A 65 -6.86 -2.50 -5.91
C ASN A 65 -6.65 -2.11 -7.38
N PHE A 66 -7.51 -2.64 -8.24
CA PHE A 66 -7.70 -2.16 -9.60
C PHE A 66 -9.17 -1.81 -9.83
N SER A 67 -9.42 -1.01 -10.85
CA SER A 67 -10.74 -0.51 -11.19
C SER A 67 -10.88 -0.42 -12.71
N TYR A 68 -11.96 -0.99 -13.24
CA TYR A 68 -12.40 -0.77 -14.63
C TYR A 68 -13.44 0.34 -14.72
N SER A 69 -14.18 0.58 -13.63
CA SER A 69 -15.17 1.64 -13.48
C SER A 69 -15.52 1.85 -12.00
N SER A 70 -16.38 2.82 -11.68
CA SER A 70 -16.84 3.06 -10.31
C SER A 70 -17.56 1.87 -9.65
N ILE A 71 -18.10 0.95 -10.45
CA ILE A 71 -18.86 -0.22 -9.99
C ILE A 71 -18.15 -1.55 -10.23
N ASP A 72 -17.08 -1.56 -11.02
CA ASP A 72 -16.33 -2.76 -11.38
C ASP A 72 -14.87 -2.60 -10.94
N SER A 73 -14.55 -3.23 -9.81
CA SER A 73 -13.25 -3.15 -9.17
C SER A 73 -12.93 -4.42 -8.38
N GLY A 74 -11.66 -4.64 -8.11
CA GLY A 74 -11.20 -5.81 -7.37
C GLY A 74 -9.80 -5.64 -6.83
N THR A 75 -9.25 -6.74 -6.31
CA THR A 75 -7.88 -6.80 -5.80
C THR A 75 -7.03 -7.78 -6.60
N TYR A 76 -5.76 -7.45 -6.80
CA TYR A 76 -4.80 -8.38 -7.37
C TYR A 76 -4.56 -9.55 -6.41
N GLN A 77 -4.63 -10.79 -6.91
CA GLN A 77 -4.55 -11.99 -6.08
C GLN A 77 -3.12 -12.32 -5.64
N ASN A 78 -2.12 -12.02 -6.47
CA ASN A 78 -0.72 -12.38 -6.25
C ASN A 78 0.18 -11.14 -6.13
N SER A 79 -0.39 -10.00 -5.73
CA SER A 79 0.34 -8.75 -5.57
C SER A 79 -0.26 -7.94 -4.43
N GLU A 80 0.58 -7.46 -3.54
CA GLU A 80 0.18 -6.62 -2.42
C GLU A 80 1.26 -5.60 -2.05
N TRP A 81 0.84 -4.61 -1.30
CA TRP A 81 1.73 -3.63 -0.70
C TRP A 81 2.49 -4.26 0.47
N SER A 82 3.67 -3.73 0.79
CA SER A 82 4.49 -4.14 1.93
C SER A 82 3.88 -3.74 3.28
N ASN A 83 2.92 -2.81 3.27
CA ASN A 83 2.18 -2.36 4.45
C ASN A 83 0.82 -1.77 4.05
N ASN A 84 0.00 -1.39 5.04
CA ASN A 84 -1.19 -0.59 4.79
C ASN A 84 -0.81 0.73 4.09
N MET A 85 -1.56 1.09 3.05
CA MET A 85 -1.26 2.25 2.22
C MET A 85 -1.17 3.59 2.99
N ARG A 86 -1.92 3.77 4.10
CA ARG A 86 -1.78 4.97 4.95
C ARG A 86 -0.39 5.09 5.56
N LYS A 87 0.20 3.96 5.98
CA LYS A 87 1.55 3.92 6.55
C LYS A 87 2.61 4.16 5.49
N LEU A 88 2.44 3.55 4.31
CA LEU A 88 3.37 3.75 3.19
C LEU A 88 3.42 5.21 2.74
N LEU A 89 2.25 5.83 2.55
CA LEU A 89 2.17 7.23 2.15
C LEU A 89 2.71 8.17 3.22
N GLN A 90 2.37 7.94 4.50
CA GLN A 90 2.94 8.74 5.59
C GLN A 90 4.47 8.64 5.62
N GLY A 91 5.02 7.42 5.55
CA GLY A 91 6.47 7.21 5.51
C GLY A 91 7.12 7.92 4.33
N THR A 92 6.50 7.81 3.14
CA THR A 92 6.94 8.49 1.92
C THR A 92 6.97 10.02 2.10
N PHE A 93 5.92 10.61 2.69
CA PHE A 93 5.88 12.05 2.95
C PHE A 93 6.92 12.48 3.98
N ILE A 94 7.12 11.70 5.04
CA ILE A 94 8.14 11.98 6.06
C ILE A 94 9.52 11.98 5.42
N GLU A 95 9.83 10.97 4.61
CA GLU A 95 11.12 10.83 3.93
C GLU A 95 11.38 11.99 2.98
N ILE A 96 10.42 12.32 2.10
CA ILE A 96 10.53 13.45 1.17
C ILE A 96 10.74 14.77 1.92
N LEU A 97 9.97 15.01 2.98
CA LEU A 97 10.09 16.25 3.75
C LEU A 97 11.42 16.31 4.52
N ASP A 98 11.88 15.19 5.08
CA ASP A 98 13.16 15.15 5.79
C ASP A 98 14.34 15.35 4.82
N GLU A 99 14.35 14.67 3.68
CA GLU A 99 15.39 14.81 2.66
C GLU A 99 15.43 16.23 2.09
N SER A 100 14.27 16.86 1.91
CA SER A 100 14.19 18.25 1.39
C SER A 100 14.84 19.28 2.31
N LYS A 101 15.05 18.96 3.60
CA LYS A 101 15.52 19.90 4.65
C LYS A 101 14.72 21.21 4.70
N LEU A 102 13.46 21.17 4.28
CA LEU A 102 12.53 22.30 4.32
C LEU A 102 12.24 22.70 5.78
N PHE A 103 12.03 21.71 6.64
CA PHE A 103 11.75 21.88 8.07
C PHE A 103 12.96 21.47 8.92
N LYS A 104 13.07 22.05 10.12
CA LYS A 104 14.08 21.65 11.10
C LYS A 104 13.91 20.19 11.52
N VAL A 105 12.66 19.77 11.66
CA VAL A 105 12.30 18.42 12.09
C VAL A 105 10.96 18.02 11.47
N VAL A 106 10.92 16.78 11.00
CA VAL A 106 9.70 16.13 10.51
C VAL A 106 9.29 15.07 11.54
N LEU A 107 8.06 15.15 12.02
CA LEU A 107 7.51 14.31 13.07
C LEU A 107 6.49 13.34 12.47
N SER A 108 6.49 12.10 12.94
CA SER A 108 5.41 11.15 12.68
C SER A 108 4.16 11.50 13.49
N ASP A 109 3.02 10.98 13.06
CA ASP A 109 1.73 11.11 13.75
C ASP A 109 1.77 10.58 15.20
N THR A 110 2.61 9.57 15.46
CA THR A 110 2.79 8.98 16.78
C THR A 110 3.61 9.85 17.74
N SER A 111 4.23 10.93 17.26
CA SER A 111 5.04 11.82 18.09
C SER A 111 4.17 12.68 19.00
N THR A 112 4.52 12.70 20.29
CA THR A 112 3.90 13.58 21.30
C THR A 112 4.50 14.98 21.34
N VAL A 113 5.56 15.24 20.56
CA VAL A 113 6.18 16.56 20.46
C VAL A 113 5.21 17.54 19.82
N LYS A 114 5.15 18.76 20.38
CA LYS A 114 4.37 19.86 19.82
C LYS A 114 4.99 20.33 18.50
N GLU A 115 4.17 20.41 17.47
CA GLU A 115 4.53 20.87 16.15
C GLU A 115 4.19 22.35 15.91
N ASP A 116 4.90 22.99 14.97
CA ASP A 116 4.51 24.31 14.43
C ASP A 116 3.47 24.17 13.31
N TYR A 117 3.61 23.14 12.47
CA TYR A 117 2.73 22.83 11.35
C TYR A 117 2.30 21.38 11.35
N ARG A 118 1.13 21.12 10.77
CA ARG A 118 0.60 19.77 10.59
C ARG A 118 0.23 19.56 9.12
N LEU A 119 0.73 18.48 8.53
CA LEU A 119 0.33 18.03 7.21
C LEU A 119 -0.77 16.99 7.36
N GLU A 120 -1.95 17.32 6.85
CA GLU A 120 -3.11 16.45 6.80
C GLU A 120 -3.43 16.12 5.34
N SER A 121 -3.79 14.87 5.07
CA SER A 121 -4.07 14.41 3.72
C SER A 121 -5.25 13.44 3.69
N THR A 122 -5.96 13.43 2.56
CA THR A 122 -7.12 12.55 2.33
C THR A 122 -6.93 11.78 1.03
N ILE A 123 -7.10 10.46 1.12
CA ILE A 123 -7.07 9.54 -0.01
C ILE A 123 -8.49 9.38 -0.55
N PHE A 124 -8.72 9.88 -1.76
CA PHE A 124 -10.00 9.72 -2.47
C PHE A 124 -10.03 8.44 -3.32
N ALA A 125 -8.92 8.13 -3.98
CA ALA A 125 -8.72 6.93 -4.78
C ALA A 125 -7.25 6.51 -4.71
N PHE A 126 -7.03 5.23 -4.42
CA PHE A 126 -5.71 4.59 -4.51
C PHE A 126 -5.88 3.22 -5.15
N GLU A 127 -5.99 3.22 -6.47
CA GLU A 127 -6.26 2.06 -7.28
C GLU A 127 -5.64 2.25 -8.66
N HIS A 128 -5.31 1.16 -9.33
CA HIS A 128 -4.92 1.18 -10.73
C HIS A 128 -6.17 1.30 -11.61
N SER A 129 -6.31 2.40 -12.36
CA SER A 129 -7.31 2.51 -13.44
C SER A 129 -6.81 1.71 -14.64
N VAL A 130 -7.52 0.63 -14.97
CA VAL A 130 -7.11 -0.26 -16.08
C VAL A 130 -7.48 0.32 -17.45
N ARG A 131 -8.36 1.32 -17.47
CA ARG A 131 -8.80 2.04 -18.68
C ARG A 131 -8.49 3.52 -18.56
#